data_AF-A0A194YM98-F1
#
_entry.id   AF-A0A194YM98-F1
#
_cell.length_a   1.000
_cell.length_b   1.000
_cell.length_c   1.000
_cell.angle_alpha   90.00
_cell.angle_beta   90.00
_cell.angle_gamma   90.00
#
_symmetry.space_group_name_H-M   'P 1'
#
loop_
_entity.id
_entity.type
_entity.pdbx_description
1 polymer ?
#
loop_
_entity_poly.entity_id
_entity_poly.type
_entity_poly.pdbx_seq_one_letter_code
_entity_poly.pdbx_strand_id
1 'polypeptide(L)'
;MVAAPARIIFSFSSVEPLLIAASPAAARNSRQGRHRGQFIRPLAASNTLLGNDFDLQEGLTDVQKILHQRQKSNREMMVTIDNLKRLCVDHYFEEEIESAMSACMNLVHSNDLFDATLAFRLLREAGYDVSAKDDVLWRFTDNSGEFKLPLSKDIRGLLSLHDMSHMNIGGEALLDKAKEFSSKHLASAIRYLEPSLAEYVRQSLDHPYHLSVMPYKARHHLTYLQSLPTRDTAVEKLAIAEFQLNKLLHQKEMQEIKRWWMDLGLAQEIPVVRDQVLKWYMWSMTALQGYSFSRYRVEMTKIISLVYVVDDIFDLVGTLEELSLFTEAVKMWNTAAADSLPSYMRSCYKALYTITNEIADMAEKEHGLNPANNLRKAWTVLFDGFMVEAKWLANHQVPTAEDYLRNGVVTSGVPLTFVHIFIMLGCDQNSEALIDHMPSVISCPAKILRLWDDMGSAEDESQEGFDGSYKNFYLMENPRCSPTDAEAHMRSLIAREWEELNRECLCTRTFSSNFTQVCLNIARMVSVMYSYNKEQRLLVLEDYARMLIL
;
A
#
# COMPACT_ATOMS: atom_id res chain seq x y z
N MET A 1 -41.67 -2.72 -13.60
CA MET A 1 -40.97 -3.35 -12.45
C MET A 1 -39.54 -3.55 -12.88
N VAL A 2 -38.69 -2.55 -12.65
CA VAL A 2 -37.25 -2.62 -12.94
C VAL A 2 -36.58 -3.06 -11.64
N ALA A 3 -35.80 -4.14 -11.72
CA ALA A 3 -35.10 -4.71 -10.58
C ALA A 3 -34.02 -3.72 -10.11
N ALA A 4 -33.96 -3.49 -8.79
CA ALA A 4 -32.88 -2.73 -8.16
C ALA A 4 -31.53 -3.47 -8.33
N PRO A 5 -30.41 -2.77 -8.57
CA PRO A 5 -29.10 -3.41 -8.64
C PRO A 5 -28.75 -4.00 -7.27
N ALA A 6 -28.17 -5.20 -7.28
CA ALA A 6 -27.80 -5.93 -6.08
C ALA A 6 -26.67 -5.18 -5.35
N ARG A 7 -26.96 -4.67 -4.15
CA ARG A 7 -25.93 -4.17 -3.23
C ARG A 7 -24.94 -5.29 -2.94
N ILE A 8 -23.64 -5.06 -3.17
CA ILE A 8 -22.57 -5.93 -2.66
C ILE A 8 -22.52 -5.71 -1.15
N ILE A 9 -23.27 -6.53 -0.42
CA ILE A 9 -23.21 -6.59 1.04
C ILE A 9 -22.11 -7.58 1.40
N PHE A 10 -21.00 -7.10 1.97
CA PHE A 10 -20.09 -7.94 2.73
C PHE A 10 -20.82 -8.42 4.00
N SER A 11 -21.64 -9.47 3.87
CA SER A 11 -22.43 -10.03 4.97
C SER A 11 -21.53 -10.82 5.91
N PHE A 12 -21.28 -10.29 7.11
CA PHE A 12 -20.61 -10.99 8.20
C PHE A 12 -21.63 -11.67 9.11
N SER A 13 -22.00 -12.90 8.81
CA SER A 13 -22.80 -13.73 9.72
C SER A 13 -22.01 -14.97 10.15
N SER A 14 -20.98 -14.78 10.98
CA SER A 14 -20.50 -15.73 12.00
C SER A 14 -19.07 -15.39 12.45
N VAL A 15 -18.92 -14.57 13.49
CA VAL A 15 -17.71 -14.57 14.33
C VAL A 15 -18.19 -14.55 15.77
N GLU A 16 -18.04 -15.67 16.48
CA GLU A 16 -18.33 -15.75 17.92
C GLU A 16 -17.25 -14.97 18.71
N PRO A 17 -17.61 -14.25 19.79
CA PRO A 17 -16.63 -13.53 20.59
C PRO A 17 -15.87 -14.47 21.53
N LEU A 18 -14.54 -14.50 21.43
CA LEU A 18 -13.67 -14.99 22.51
C LEU A 18 -13.43 -13.86 23.52
N LEU A 19 -13.97 -14.03 24.73
CA LEU A 19 -13.73 -13.15 25.88
C LEU A 19 -12.36 -13.47 26.50
N ILE A 20 -11.42 -12.51 26.48
CA ILE A 20 -10.21 -12.57 27.29
C ILE A 20 -10.11 -11.31 28.15
N ALA A 21 -9.98 -11.53 29.46
CA ALA A 21 -9.95 -10.51 30.50
C ALA A 21 -8.69 -9.64 30.44
N ALA A 22 -8.85 -8.33 30.68
CA ALA A 22 -7.77 -7.36 30.79
C ALA A 22 -7.02 -7.49 32.12
N SER A 23 -5.69 -7.25 32.11
CA SER A 23 -4.89 -7.01 33.31
C SER A 23 -4.10 -5.70 33.21
N PRO A 24 -3.83 -5.03 34.34
CA PRO A 24 -3.47 -3.61 34.36
C PRO A 24 -1.97 -3.34 34.21
N ALA A 25 -1.66 -2.21 33.59
CA ALA A 25 -0.33 -1.68 33.36
C ALA A 25 0.39 -1.29 34.66
N ALA A 26 1.70 -1.56 34.72
CA ALA A 26 2.60 -0.99 35.72
C ALA A 26 3.75 -0.25 35.01
N ALA A 27 3.85 1.04 35.29
CA ALA A 27 4.89 1.94 34.79
C ALA A 27 6.21 1.76 35.56
N ARG A 28 7.36 1.94 34.88
CA ARG A 28 8.58 2.50 35.49
C ARG A 28 9.52 3.07 34.42
N ASN A 29 9.91 4.32 34.66
CA ASN A 29 10.86 5.13 33.88
C ASN A 29 12.31 4.68 34.06
N SER A 30 13.11 4.73 32.99
CA SER A 30 14.51 5.16 33.03
C SER A 30 14.93 5.76 31.67
N ARG A 31 15.59 6.92 31.73
CA ARG A 31 16.13 7.69 30.60
C ARG A 31 17.54 7.19 30.23
N GLN A 32 17.80 6.97 28.94
CA GLN A 32 18.94 7.48 28.14
C GLN A 32 19.29 6.56 26.95
N GLY A 33 19.42 7.14 25.76
CA GLY A 33 20.09 6.54 24.59
C GLY A 33 19.41 6.90 23.27
N ARG A 34 20.08 7.68 22.40
CA ARG A 34 19.60 8.12 21.08
C ARG A 34 19.13 6.94 20.22
N HIS A 35 17.87 7.00 19.80
CA HIS A 35 17.18 5.98 19.01
C HIS A 35 17.67 5.93 17.55
N ARG A 36 18.31 4.82 17.15
CA ARG A 36 17.87 4.12 15.93
C ARG A 36 16.66 3.29 16.37
N GLY A 37 15.56 3.36 15.63
CA GLY A 37 14.30 2.71 16.00
C GLY A 37 14.43 1.18 16.03
N GLN A 38 14.87 0.62 17.15
CA GLN A 38 14.80 -0.81 17.41
C GLN A 38 13.34 -1.16 17.74
N PHE A 39 12.65 -1.77 16.78
CA PHE A 39 11.33 -2.36 16.95
C PHE A 39 11.44 -3.65 17.76
N ILE A 40 11.66 -3.55 19.06
CA ILE A 40 11.61 -4.72 19.95
C ILE A 40 10.19 -4.83 20.51
N ARG A 41 9.48 -5.82 19.99
CA ARG A 41 8.22 -6.32 20.53
C ARG A 41 8.38 -6.79 21.99
N PRO A 42 7.39 -6.61 22.88
CA PRO A 42 7.37 -7.34 24.13
C PRO A 42 7.06 -8.82 23.82
N LEU A 43 8.10 -9.65 23.80
CA LEU A 43 8.02 -11.08 23.44
C LEU A 43 6.90 -11.85 24.17
N ALA A 44 6.58 -11.44 25.40
CA ALA A 44 5.53 -12.02 26.22
C ALA A 44 4.11 -11.88 25.62
N ALA A 45 3.80 -10.74 24.98
CA ALA A 45 2.50 -10.53 24.35
C ALA A 45 2.30 -11.44 23.13
N SER A 46 3.40 -11.81 22.47
CA SER A 46 3.46 -12.68 21.31
C SER A 46 3.10 -14.12 21.61
N ASN A 47 3.77 -14.66 22.61
CA ASN A 47 3.63 -16.06 22.99
C ASN A 47 2.24 -16.30 23.61
N THR A 48 1.62 -15.25 24.16
CA THR A 48 0.24 -15.31 24.64
C THR A 48 -0.78 -15.45 23.49
N LEU A 49 -0.48 -14.92 22.29
CA LEU A 49 -1.38 -14.96 21.12
C LEU A 49 -1.24 -16.24 20.27
N LEU A 50 -0.03 -16.82 20.20
CA LEU A 50 0.26 -18.00 19.37
C LEU A 50 -0.18 -19.33 20.00
N GLY A 51 -0.59 -19.33 21.28
CA GLY A 51 -0.83 -20.57 22.03
C GLY A 51 0.47 -21.33 22.33
N ASN A 52 0.36 -22.53 22.89
CA ASN A 52 1.53 -23.34 23.31
C ASN A 52 2.28 -24.03 22.15
N ASP A 53 1.85 -23.88 20.90
CA ASP A 53 2.29 -24.74 19.78
C ASP A 53 3.52 -24.20 19.03
N PHE A 54 3.91 -22.93 19.21
CA PHE A 54 5.11 -22.35 18.61
C PHE A 54 5.74 -21.29 19.51
N ASP A 55 7.01 -21.48 19.88
CA ASP A 55 7.80 -20.46 20.57
C ASP A 55 8.49 -19.55 19.54
N LEU A 56 8.04 -18.29 19.47
CA LEU A 56 8.61 -17.30 18.58
C LEU A 56 10.11 -17.11 18.81
N GLN A 57 10.57 -17.16 20.07
CA GLN A 57 11.99 -16.96 20.38
C GLN A 57 12.85 -18.09 19.83
N GLU A 58 12.37 -19.34 19.94
CA GLU A 58 13.03 -20.51 19.37
C GLU A 58 13.09 -20.40 17.85
N GLY A 59 11.97 -20.04 17.21
CA GLY A 59 11.89 -19.82 15.77
C GLY A 59 12.88 -18.77 15.25
N LEU A 60 12.97 -17.62 15.93
CA LEU A 60 13.94 -16.58 15.63
C LEU A 60 15.38 -17.09 15.75
N THR A 61 15.67 -17.79 16.85
CA THR A 61 17.01 -18.35 17.12
C THR A 61 17.41 -19.37 16.04
N ASP A 62 16.48 -20.19 15.56
CA ASP A 62 16.76 -21.19 14.53
C ASP A 62 17.04 -20.55 13.17
N VAL A 63 16.31 -19.50 12.80
CA VAL A 63 16.61 -18.74 11.58
C VAL A 63 17.96 -18.02 11.69
N GLN A 64 18.29 -17.47 12.85
CA GLN A 64 19.62 -16.89 13.09
C GLN A 64 20.73 -17.92 12.87
N LYS A 65 20.58 -19.15 13.38
CA LYS A 65 21.57 -20.23 13.13
C LYS A 65 21.73 -20.51 11.63
N ILE A 66 20.66 -20.53 10.85
CA ILE A 66 20.71 -20.72 9.40
C ILE A 66 21.49 -19.58 8.73
N LEU A 67 21.20 -18.32 9.09
CA LEU A 67 21.91 -17.16 8.56
C LEU A 67 23.41 -17.26 8.86
N HIS A 68 23.79 -17.58 10.10
CA HIS A 68 25.20 -17.77 10.49
C HIS A 68 25.89 -18.89 9.71
N GLN A 69 25.21 -20.02 9.50
CA GLN A 69 25.76 -21.14 8.72
C GLN A 69 26.03 -20.75 7.26
N ARG A 70 25.14 -19.93 6.67
CA ARG A 70 25.19 -19.50 5.27
C ARG A 70 26.12 -18.33 4.99
N GLN A 71 26.68 -17.68 6.03
CA GLN A 71 27.69 -16.62 5.86
C GLN A 71 28.91 -17.06 5.04
N LYS A 72 29.18 -18.37 4.94
CA LYS A 72 30.28 -18.92 4.15
C LYS A 72 30.04 -18.89 2.62
N SER A 73 28.80 -18.70 2.19
CA SER A 73 28.42 -18.68 0.78
C SER A 73 27.58 -17.43 0.50
N ASN A 74 28.16 -16.48 -0.24
CA ASN A 74 27.48 -15.24 -0.63
C ASN A 74 26.12 -15.52 -1.29
N ARG A 75 26.06 -16.54 -2.16
CA ARG A 75 24.84 -16.92 -2.87
C ARG A 75 23.78 -17.48 -1.93
N GLU A 76 24.14 -18.37 -1.01
CA GLU A 76 23.18 -18.95 -0.06
C GLU A 76 22.65 -17.90 0.92
N MET A 77 23.51 -17.01 1.41
CA MET A 77 23.11 -15.90 2.26
C MET A 77 22.09 -14.99 1.55
N MET A 78 22.42 -14.54 0.32
CA MET A 78 21.55 -13.69 -0.49
C MET A 78 20.18 -14.33 -0.76
N VAL A 79 20.14 -15.62 -1.10
CA VAL A 79 18.89 -16.37 -1.31
C VAL A 79 18.07 -16.47 -0.02
N THR A 80 18.73 -16.63 1.12
CA THR A 80 18.04 -16.69 2.41
C THR A 80 17.40 -15.36 2.76
N ILE A 81 18.12 -14.25 2.54
CA ILE A 81 17.58 -12.90 2.72
C ILE A 81 16.40 -12.65 1.80
N ASP A 82 16.48 -13.07 0.53
CA ASP A 82 15.35 -12.98 -0.39
C ASP A 82 14.11 -13.73 0.14
N ASN A 83 14.30 -14.95 0.65
CA ASN A 83 13.21 -15.73 1.23
C ASN A 83 12.62 -15.03 2.48
N LEU A 84 13.45 -14.44 3.35
CA LEU A 84 12.97 -13.68 4.52
C LEU A 84 12.11 -12.50 4.10
N LYS A 85 12.56 -11.72 3.10
CA LYS A 85 11.84 -10.57 2.55
C LYS A 85 10.53 -10.97 1.87
N ARG A 86 10.57 -12.01 1.04
CA ARG A 86 9.38 -12.53 0.35
C ARG A 86 8.36 -13.13 1.32
N LEU A 87 8.80 -13.61 2.48
CA LEU A 87 7.93 -14.13 3.54
C LEU A 87 7.55 -13.09 4.60
N CYS A 88 7.96 -11.82 4.43
CA CYS A 88 7.64 -10.72 5.34
C CYS A 88 8.09 -10.97 6.79
N VAL A 89 9.27 -11.58 6.97
CA VAL A 89 9.89 -11.83 8.28
C VAL A 89 11.29 -11.23 8.39
N ASP A 90 11.68 -10.41 7.44
CA ASP A 90 13.02 -9.80 7.36
C ASP A 90 13.27 -8.73 8.43
N HIS A 91 12.22 -8.09 8.95
CA HIS A 91 12.30 -7.10 10.03
C HIS A 91 12.88 -7.65 11.34
N TYR A 92 12.91 -8.97 11.51
CA TYR A 92 13.56 -9.61 12.66
C TYR A 92 15.08 -9.73 12.52
N PHE A 93 15.64 -9.51 11.33
CA PHE A 93 17.03 -9.82 10.98
C PHE A 93 17.74 -8.65 10.28
N GLU A 94 17.39 -7.41 10.63
CA GLU A 94 17.91 -6.20 9.98
C GLU A 94 19.46 -6.13 10.02
N GLU A 95 20.08 -6.52 11.14
CA GLU A 95 21.54 -6.51 11.30
C GLU A 95 22.23 -7.55 10.41
N GLU A 96 21.67 -8.76 10.32
CA GLU A 96 22.18 -9.81 9.45
C GLU A 96 22.02 -9.44 7.97
N ILE A 97 20.92 -8.80 7.61
CA ILE A 97 20.65 -8.31 6.25
C ILE A 97 21.64 -7.21 5.88
N GLU A 98 21.85 -6.22 6.74
CA GLU A 98 22.82 -5.13 6.51
C GLU A 98 24.23 -5.70 6.31
N SER A 99 24.62 -6.67 7.13
CA SER A 99 25.94 -7.33 7.04
C SER A 99 26.16 -8.06 5.71
N ALA A 100 25.09 -8.61 5.11
CA ALA A 100 25.15 -9.34 3.85
C ALA A 100 25.19 -8.45 2.59
N MET A 101 25.02 -7.14 2.71
CA MET A 101 25.06 -6.23 1.56
C MET A 101 26.44 -6.22 0.88
N SER A 102 27.51 -6.44 1.65
CA SER A 102 28.87 -6.63 1.12
C SER A 102 28.99 -7.82 0.16
N ALA A 103 28.28 -8.93 0.45
CA ALA A 103 28.21 -10.09 -0.42
C ALA A 103 27.45 -9.77 -1.71
N CYS A 104 26.36 -9.00 -1.61
CA CYS A 104 25.57 -8.57 -2.76
C CYS A 104 26.40 -7.67 -3.70
N MET A 105 27.23 -6.77 -3.16
CA MET A 105 28.15 -5.94 -3.96
C MET A 105 29.12 -6.76 -4.82
N ASN A 106 29.50 -7.96 -4.38
CA ASN A 106 30.31 -8.85 -5.21
C ASN A 106 29.46 -9.57 -6.27
N LEU A 107 28.27 -10.04 -5.88
CA LEU A 107 27.40 -10.83 -6.75
C LEU A 107 26.70 -10.02 -7.84
N VAL A 108 26.52 -8.71 -7.66
CA VAL A 108 25.96 -7.82 -8.69
C VAL A 108 26.83 -7.83 -9.97
N HIS A 109 28.12 -8.18 -9.83
CA HIS A 109 29.05 -8.36 -10.94
C HIS A 109 29.23 -9.83 -11.34
N SER A 110 28.30 -10.73 -10.99
CA SER A 110 28.31 -12.12 -11.44
C SER A 110 28.04 -12.25 -12.95
N ASN A 111 28.47 -13.37 -13.54
CA ASN A 111 28.08 -13.80 -14.89
C ASN A 111 26.83 -14.71 -14.88
N ASP A 112 26.35 -15.10 -13.69
CA ASP A 112 25.08 -15.80 -13.48
C ASP A 112 23.96 -14.75 -13.41
N LEU A 113 22.93 -14.91 -14.26
CA LEU A 113 21.83 -13.95 -14.38
C LEU A 113 21.10 -13.76 -13.05
N PHE A 114 20.73 -14.88 -12.40
CA PHE A 114 20.04 -14.85 -11.12
C PHE A 114 20.85 -14.13 -10.05
N ASP A 115 22.15 -14.44 -9.92
CA ASP A 115 22.99 -13.82 -8.90
C ASP A 115 23.12 -12.31 -9.10
N ALA A 116 23.35 -11.87 -10.33
CA ALA A 116 23.49 -10.45 -10.65
C ALA A 116 22.19 -9.67 -10.42
N THR A 117 21.04 -10.19 -10.90
CA THR A 117 19.76 -9.49 -10.80
C THR A 117 19.18 -9.50 -9.39
N LEU A 118 19.40 -10.58 -8.62
CA LEU A 118 18.96 -10.64 -7.23
C LEU A 118 19.80 -9.71 -6.36
N ALA A 119 21.13 -9.72 -6.53
CA ALA A 119 22.02 -8.82 -5.81
C ALA A 119 21.69 -7.36 -6.10
N PHE A 120 21.46 -7.01 -7.37
CA PHE A 120 21.03 -5.67 -7.76
C PHE A 120 19.76 -5.24 -7.02
N ARG A 121 18.72 -6.08 -7.05
CA ARG A 121 17.45 -5.75 -6.39
C ARG A 121 17.65 -5.54 -4.89
N LEU A 122 18.33 -6.44 -4.21
CA LEU A 122 18.56 -6.35 -2.76
C LEU A 122 19.39 -5.11 -2.38
N LEU A 123 20.42 -4.78 -3.18
CA LEU A 123 21.21 -3.57 -3.01
C LEU A 123 20.34 -2.31 -3.18
N ARG A 124 19.50 -2.27 -4.22
CA ARG A 124 18.60 -1.14 -4.47
C ARG A 124 17.52 -1.02 -3.41
N GLU A 125 16.98 -2.13 -2.90
CA GLU A 125 16.03 -2.14 -1.78
C GLU A 125 16.68 -1.64 -0.47
N ALA A 126 17.95 -1.98 -0.22
CA ALA A 126 18.73 -1.41 0.89
C ALA A 126 19.14 0.06 0.62
N GLY A 127 18.89 0.55 -0.59
CA GLY A 127 19.15 1.88 -1.11
C GLY A 127 20.62 2.21 -1.26
N TYR A 128 21.39 1.23 -1.74
CA TYR A 128 22.65 1.46 -2.40
C TYR A 128 22.39 2.00 -3.81
N ASP A 129 23.23 2.94 -4.23
CA ASP A 129 23.20 3.50 -5.59
C ASP A 129 23.77 2.50 -6.58
N VAL A 130 22.89 1.67 -7.14
CA VAL A 130 23.19 0.73 -8.21
C VAL A 130 22.44 1.13 -9.47
N SER A 131 23.16 1.22 -10.59
CA SER A 131 22.63 1.62 -11.91
C SER A 131 22.49 0.40 -12.80
N ALA A 132 21.34 0.24 -13.47
CA ALA A 132 21.18 -0.82 -14.47
C ALA A 132 21.96 -0.52 -15.76
N LYS A 133 22.31 0.75 -15.99
CA LYS A 133 23.08 1.23 -17.16
C LYS A 133 24.55 0.86 -17.07
N ASP A 134 25.12 0.88 -15.87
CA ASP A 134 26.56 0.74 -15.65
C ASP A 134 26.87 -0.72 -15.24
N ASP A 135 27.31 -1.50 -16.23
CA ASP A 135 27.88 -2.85 -16.14
C ASP A 135 26.99 -4.03 -15.73
N VAL A 136 25.86 -3.85 -15.06
CA VAL A 136 25.08 -5.01 -14.55
C VAL A 136 24.35 -5.75 -15.67
N LEU A 137 23.45 -5.09 -16.42
CA LEU A 137 22.65 -5.77 -17.45
C LEU A 137 23.38 -5.96 -18.78
N TRP A 138 24.32 -5.07 -19.13
CA TRP A 138 25.00 -5.07 -20.42
C TRP A 138 25.70 -6.41 -20.74
N ARG A 139 26.28 -7.07 -19.74
CA ARG A 139 26.93 -8.40 -19.88
C ARG A 139 25.98 -9.50 -20.39
N PHE A 140 24.69 -9.35 -20.15
CA PHE A 140 23.64 -10.28 -20.55
C PHE A 140 23.07 -9.95 -21.94
N THR A 141 23.52 -8.84 -22.54
CA THR A 141 23.12 -8.41 -23.89
C THR A 141 24.18 -8.75 -24.94
N ASP A 142 23.75 -8.84 -26.20
CA ASP A 142 24.64 -8.94 -27.36
C ASP A 142 25.09 -7.56 -27.87
N ASN A 143 25.84 -7.52 -28.97
CA ASN A 143 26.37 -6.28 -29.54
C ASN A 143 25.28 -5.30 -30.04
N SER A 144 24.03 -5.76 -30.20
CA SER A 144 22.89 -4.91 -30.55
C SER A 144 22.16 -4.36 -29.32
N GLY A 145 22.61 -4.72 -28.11
CA GLY A 145 21.95 -4.35 -26.87
C GLY A 145 20.65 -5.13 -26.61
N GLU A 146 20.52 -6.32 -27.19
CA GLU A 146 19.41 -7.25 -26.98
C GLU A 146 19.83 -8.39 -26.04
N PHE A 147 18.91 -8.85 -25.19
CA PHE A 147 19.20 -9.94 -24.25
C PHE A 147 19.50 -11.25 -24.99
N LYS A 148 20.59 -11.91 -24.59
CA LYS A 148 21.05 -13.16 -25.20
C LYS A 148 19.99 -14.25 -25.08
N LEU A 149 19.52 -14.76 -26.23
CA LEU A 149 18.49 -15.80 -26.29
C LEU A 149 18.75 -17.04 -25.40
N PRO A 150 19.99 -17.54 -25.21
CA PRO A 150 20.25 -18.64 -24.28
C PRO A 150 19.75 -18.42 -22.84
N LEU A 151 19.62 -17.16 -22.39
CA LEU A 151 19.07 -16.80 -21.08
C LEU A 151 17.60 -17.20 -20.93
N SER A 152 16.88 -17.40 -22.04
CA SER A 152 15.46 -17.80 -22.02
C SER A 152 15.21 -19.16 -21.35
N LYS A 153 16.27 -19.95 -21.11
CA LYS A 153 16.21 -21.26 -20.46
C LYS A 153 16.39 -21.18 -18.94
N ASP A 154 16.94 -20.07 -18.42
CA ASP A 154 17.15 -19.87 -16.99
C ASP A 154 15.91 -19.26 -16.34
N ILE A 155 14.93 -20.09 -15.99
CA ILE A 155 13.67 -19.64 -15.39
C ILE A 155 13.88 -18.85 -14.10
N ARG A 156 14.87 -19.24 -13.29
CA ARG A 156 15.17 -18.58 -12.01
C ARG A 156 15.78 -17.21 -12.26
N GLY A 157 16.73 -17.11 -13.18
CA GLY A 157 17.28 -15.83 -13.63
C GLY A 157 16.24 -14.93 -14.27
N LEU A 158 15.33 -15.47 -15.09
CA LEU A 158 14.24 -14.70 -15.69
C LEU A 158 13.25 -14.16 -14.65
N LEU A 159 12.89 -14.93 -13.62
CA LEU A 159 12.05 -14.45 -12.51
C LEU A 159 12.74 -13.29 -11.77
N SER A 160 14.03 -13.41 -11.48
CA SER A 160 14.77 -12.34 -10.81
C SER A 160 14.98 -11.11 -11.70
N LEU A 161 15.19 -11.29 -13.00
CA LEU A 161 15.25 -10.23 -14.00
C LEU A 161 13.91 -9.51 -14.13
N HIS A 162 12.80 -10.27 -14.09
CA HIS A 162 11.45 -9.72 -14.11
C HIS A 162 11.22 -8.83 -12.89
N ASP A 163 11.51 -9.32 -11.68
CA ASP A 163 11.34 -8.54 -10.44
C ASP A 163 12.20 -7.27 -10.44
N MET A 164 13.47 -7.37 -10.87
CA MET A 164 14.38 -6.23 -11.02
C MET A 164 13.84 -5.17 -12.01
N SER A 165 13.22 -5.61 -13.11
CA SER A 165 12.74 -4.71 -14.16
C SER A 165 11.65 -3.71 -13.69
N HIS A 166 10.88 -4.05 -12.66
CA HIS A 166 9.86 -3.16 -12.10
C HIS A 166 10.39 -2.13 -11.11
N MET A 167 11.70 -2.18 -10.80
CA MET A 167 12.38 -1.18 -9.96
C MET A 167 13.00 -0.05 -10.77
N ASN A 168 12.59 0.13 -12.03
CA ASN A 168 13.06 1.20 -12.90
C ASN A 168 12.80 2.55 -12.22
N ILE A 169 13.85 3.36 -12.09
CA ILE A 169 13.77 4.72 -11.50
C ILE A 169 13.66 5.79 -12.59
N GLY A 170 13.32 5.43 -13.83
CA GLY A 170 13.27 6.32 -14.98
C GLY A 170 14.64 6.59 -15.59
N GLY A 171 14.72 6.52 -16.92
CA GLY A 171 15.96 6.69 -17.67
C GLY A 171 16.84 5.44 -17.75
N GLU A 172 16.36 4.26 -17.33
CA GLU A 172 17.05 2.97 -17.40
C GLU A 172 16.48 2.05 -18.50
N ALA A 173 16.62 2.44 -19.77
CA ALA A 173 16.00 1.75 -20.91
C ALA A 173 16.28 0.23 -21.01
N LEU A 174 17.38 -0.26 -20.42
CA LEU A 174 17.66 -1.71 -20.35
C LEU A 174 16.68 -2.46 -19.44
N LEU A 175 16.11 -1.81 -18.41
CA LEU A 175 15.09 -2.43 -17.57
C LEU A 175 13.77 -2.60 -18.32
N ASP A 176 13.42 -1.69 -19.24
CA ASP A 176 12.25 -1.86 -20.09
C ASP A 176 12.40 -3.07 -21.03
N LYS A 177 13.58 -3.20 -21.66
CA LYS A 177 13.92 -4.40 -22.45
C LYS A 177 13.94 -5.67 -21.59
N ALA A 178 14.44 -5.58 -20.36
CA ALA A 178 14.47 -6.69 -19.41
C ALA A 178 13.04 -7.15 -19.05
N LYS A 179 12.13 -6.20 -18.85
CA LYS A 179 10.72 -6.45 -18.59
C LYS A 179 10.07 -7.18 -19.76
N GLU A 180 10.27 -6.71 -21.00
CA GLU A 180 9.74 -7.36 -22.20
C GLU A 180 10.30 -8.78 -22.37
N PHE A 181 11.63 -8.92 -22.33
CA PHE A 181 12.32 -10.20 -22.51
C PHE A 181 11.89 -11.22 -21.45
N SER A 182 11.95 -10.84 -20.17
CA SER A 182 11.58 -11.74 -19.06
C SER A 182 10.11 -12.15 -19.13
N SER A 183 9.19 -11.21 -19.35
CA SER A 183 7.75 -11.49 -19.41
C SER A 183 7.40 -12.46 -20.54
N LYS A 184 7.92 -12.21 -21.74
CA LYS A 184 7.70 -13.05 -22.92
C LYS A 184 8.18 -14.48 -22.73
N HIS A 185 9.41 -14.64 -22.21
CA HIS A 185 10.01 -15.96 -22.06
C HIS A 185 9.43 -16.74 -20.87
N LEU A 186 9.12 -16.09 -19.75
CA LEU A 186 8.39 -16.70 -18.64
C LEU A 186 7.01 -17.18 -19.08
N ALA A 187 6.22 -16.33 -19.75
CA ALA A 187 4.89 -16.70 -20.23
C ALA A 187 4.92 -17.90 -21.19
N SER A 188 5.93 -17.94 -22.07
CA SER A 188 6.13 -19.07 -22.99
C SER A 188 6.52 -20.37 -22.27
N ALA A 189 7.28 -20.26 -21.17
CA ALA A 189 7.77 -21.41 -20.42
C ALA A 189 6.69 -22.11 -19.58
N ILE A 190 5.66 -21.40 -19.10
CA ILE A 190 4.65 -21.91 -18.15
C ILE A 190 4.15 -23.33 -18.46
N ARG A 191 3.83 -23.61 -19.74
CA ARG A 191 3.27 -24.91 -20.16
C ARG A 191 4.23 -26.10 -20.06
N TYR A 192 5.52 -25.84 -19.82
CA TYR A 192 6.59 -26.83 -19.77
C TYR A 192 7.19 -26.97 -18.37
N LEU A 193 6.71 -26.21 -17.39
CA LEU A 193 7.21 -26.22 -16.02
C LEU A 193 6.40 -27.21 -15.16
N GLU A 194 7.04 -27.71 -14.11
CA GLU A 194 6.34 -28.45 -13.06
C GLU A 194 5.18 -27.61 -12.48
N PRO A 195 4.05 -28.23 -12.10
CA PRO A 195 2.82 -27.49 -11.76
C PRO A 195 3.01 -26.37 -10.72
N SER A 196 3.79 -26.62 -9.65
CA SER A 196 4.02 -25.62 -8.60
C SER A 196 4.85 -24.42 -9.08
N LEU A 197 5.87 -24.67 -9.90
CA LEU A 197 6.69 -23.61 -10.50
C LEU A 197 5.91 -22.87 -11.60
N ALA A 198 5.11 -23.57 -12.40
CA ALA A 198 4.25 -22.98 -13.41
C ALA A 198 3.26 -21.97 -12.78
N GLU A 199 2.66 -22.35 -11.66
CA GLU A 199 1.79 -21.47 -10.89
C GLU A 199 2.55 -20.29 -10.30
N TYR A 200 3.73 -20.52 -9.70
CA TYR A 200 4.55 -19.42 -9.16
C TYR A 200 4.99 -18.41 -10.24
N VAL A 201 5.32 -18.89 -11.44
CA VAL A 201 5.63 -18.03 -12.60
C VAL A 201 4.42 -17.24 -13.06
N ARG A 202 3.24 -17.88 -13.17
CA ARG A 202 1.98 -17.19 -13.52
C ARG A 202 1.68 -16.06 -12.54
N GLN A 203 1.71 -16.36 -11.24
CA GLN A 203 1.49 -15.36 -10.18
C GLN A 203 2.50 -14.22 -10.23
N SER A 204 3.75 -14.50 -10.59
CA SER A 204 4.78 -13.46 -10.70
C SER A 204 4.58 -12.54 -11.91
N LEU A 205 4.00 -13.04 -13.00
CA LEU A 205 3.65 -12.23 -14.17
C LEU A 205 2.39 -11.39 -13.95
N ASP A 206 1.36 -11.99 -13.33
CA ASP A 206 0.08 -11.32 -13.05
C ASP A 206 0.25 -10.25 -11.96
N HIS A 207 1.09 -10.54 -10.97
CA HIS A 207 1.35 -9.67 -9.81
C HIS A 207 2.86 -9.55 -9.59
N PRO A 208 3.57 -8.64 -10.31
CA PRO A 208 5.01 -8.48 -10.15
C PRO A 208 5.42 -8.11 -8.73
N TYR A 209 6.56 -8.63 -8.24
CA TYR A 209 6.95 -8.48 -6.83
C TYR A 209 6.89 -7.03 -6.37
N HIS A 210 7.69 -6.13 -6.96
CA HIS A 210 7.79 -4.74 -6.51
C HIS A 210 6.46 -3.95 -6.53
N LEU A 211 5.53 -4.33 -7.41
CA LEU A 211 4.25 -3.64 -7.61
C LEU A 211 3.09 -4.25 -6.81
N SER A 212 3.34 -5.30 -6.03
CA SER A 212 2.28 -6.06 -5.34
C SER A 212 2.32 -5.90 -3.82
N VAL A 213 1.20 -6.19 -3.17
CA VAL A 213 1.11 -6.23 -1.71
C VAL A 213 1.89 -7.44 -1.17
N MET A 214 2.95 -7.17 -0.39
CA MET A 214 3.90 -8.21 0.04
C MET A 214 3.28 -9.34 0.85
N PRO A 215 2.45 -9.08 1.88
CA PRO A 215 1.84 -10.17 2.64
C PRO A 215 0.96 -11.09 1.78
N TYR A 216 0.27 -10.53 0.77
CA TYR A 216 -0.49 -11.33 -0.20
C TYR A 216 0.42 -12.25 -1.02
N LYS A 217 1.53 -11.74 -1.56
CA LYS A 217 2.51 -12.54 -2.32
C LYS A 217 3.23 -13.59 -1.48
N ALA A 218 3.45 -13.32 -0.20
CA ALA A 218 4.20 -14.17 0.70
C ALA A 218 3.58 -15.58 0.83
N ARG A 219 2.25 -15.72 0.78
CA ARG A 219 1.59 -17.03 0.74
C ARG A 219 1.95 -17.85 -0.50
N HIS A 220 1.91 -17.24 -1.69
CA HIS A 220 2.25 -17.91 -2.95
C HIS A 220 3.72 -18.33 -2.97
N HIS A 221 4.60 -17.51 -2.42
CA HIS A 221 6.01 -17.86 -2.26
C HIS A 221 6.21 -18.99 -1.25
N LEU A 222 5.52 -18.98 -0.11
CA LEU A 222 5.55 -20.07 0.87
C LEU A 222 5.09 -21.40 0.25
N THR A 223 3.97 -21.40 -0.50
CA THR A 223 3.49 -22.61 -1.20
C THR A 223 4.52 -23.12 -2.20
N TYR A 224 5.18 -22.23 -2.94
CA TYR A 224 6.25 -22.62 -3.84
C TYR A 224 7.42 -23.25 -3.10
N LEU A 225 7.92 -22.63 -2.02
CA LEU A 225 9.01 -23.17 -1.20
C LEU A 225 8.67 -24.56 -0.64
N GLN A 226 7.43 -24.75 -0.16
CA GLN A 226 6.95 -26.02 0.38
C GLN A 226 6.89 -27.15 -0.66
N SER A 227 6.83 -26.79 -1.95
CA SER A 227 6.87 -27.75 -3.06
C SER A 227 8.28 -28.19 -3.44
N LEU A 228 9.33 -27.51 -2.96
CA LEU A 228 10.71 -27.83 -3.31
C LEU A 228 11.19 -29.10 -2.57
N PRO A 229 12.07 -29.92 -3.19
CA PRO A 229 12.61 -31.12 -2.55
C PRO A 229 13.49 -30.84 -1.33
N THR A 230 14.17 -29.70 -1.30
CA THR A 230 15.05 -29.27 -0.22
C THR A 230 14.40 -28.09 0.50
N ARG A 231 14.03 -28.27 1.78
CA ARG A 231 13.22 -27.32 2.53
C ARG A 231 13.93 -26.81 3.79
N ASP A 232 13.97 -25.50 3.93
CA ASP A 232 14.37 -24.82 5.17
C ASP A 232 13.15 -24.58 6.05
N THR A 233 12.77 -25.59 6.83
CA THR A 233 11.52 -25.53 7.58
C THR A 233 11.50 -24.46 8.68
N ALA A 234 12.65 -23.95 9.14
CA ALA A 234 12.70 -22.92 10.19
C ALA A 234 12.11 -21.59 9.71
N VAL A 235 12.49 -21.14 8.50
CA VAL A 235 11.97 -19.89 7.92
C VAL A 235 10.47 -20.03 7.63
N GLU A 236 10.05 -21.19 7.10
CA GLU A 236 8.63 -21.47 6.85
C GLU A 236 7.79 -21.42 8.13
N LYS A 237 8.26 -22.05 9.21
CA LYS A 237 7.58 -22.05 10.51
C LYS A 237 7.45 -20.64 11.09
N LEU A 238 8.53 -19.86 11.04
CA LEU A 238 8.52 -18.47 11.49
C LEU A 238 7.52 -17.62 10.69
N ALA A 239 7.50 -17.78 9.36
CA ALA A 239 6.55 -17.08 8.51
C ALA A 239 5.09 -17.44 8.84
N ILE A 240 4.79 -18.74 9.04
CA ILE A 240 3.45 -19.19 9.42
C ILE A 240 3.01 -18.57 10.76
N ALA A 241 3.90 -18.55 11.76
CA ALA A 241 3.61 -17.93 13.05
C ALA A 241 3.38 -16.42 12.92
N GLU A 242 4.20 -15.72 12.12
CA GLU A 242 4.02 -14.29 11.85
C GLU A 242 2.66 -14.00 11.18
N PHE A 243 2.25 -14.82 10.20
CA PHE A 243 0.94 -14.69 9.58
C PHE A 243 -0.22 -14.88 10.56
N GLN A 244 -0.15 -15.92 11.40
CA GLN A 244 -1.19 -16.20 12.40
C GLN A 244 -1.33 -15.05 13.39
N LEU A 245 -0.20 -14.51 13.83
CA LEU A 245 -0.18 -13.38 14.73
C LEU A 245 -0.80 -12.13 14.09
N ASN A 246 -0.34 -11.75 12.90
CA ASN A 246 -0.86 -10.58 12.22
C ASN A 246 -2.35 -10.71 11.97
N LYS A 247 -2.83 -11.92 11.63
CA LYS A 247 -4.26 -12.20 11.52
C LYS A 247 -5.03 -11.94 12.81
N LEU A 248 -4.56 -12.46 13.95
CA LEU A 248 -5.19 -12.22 15.26
C LEU A 248 -5.21 -10.74 15.65
N LEU A 249 -4.13 -10.03 15.35
CA LEU A 249 -4.03 -8.59 15.59
C LEU A 249 -5.05 -7.82 14.75
N HIS A 250 -5.11 -8.10 13.44
CA HIS A 250 -6.04 -7.44 12.54
C HIS A 250 -7.50 -7.75 12.85
N GLN A 251 -7.80 -8.96 13.32
CA GLN A 251 -9.13 -9.31 13.82
C GLN A 251 -9.54 -8.46 15.03
N LYS A 252 -8.62 -8.25 15.98
CA LYS A 252 -8.86 -7.40 17.15
C LYS A 252 -9.06 -5.94 16.75
N GLU A 253 -8.21 -5.42 15.86
CA GLU A 253 -8.34 -4.07 15.29
C GLU A 253 -9.70 -3.90 14.60
N MET A 254 -10.10 -4.88 13.79
CA MET A 254 -11.38 -4.83 13.09
C MET A 254 -12.58 -4.86 14.04
N GLN A 255 -12.52 -5.59 15.16
CA GLN A 255 -13.58 -5.56 16.17
C GLN A 255 -13.72 -4.18 16.83
N GLU A 256 -12.60 -3.51 17.11
CA GLU A 256 -12.59 -2.16 17.66
C GLU A 256 -13.17 -1.15 16.67
N ILE A 257 -12.71 -1.19 15.42
CA ILE A 257 -13.18 -0.29 14.36
C ILE A 257 -14.67 -0.51 14.09
N LYS A 258 -15.15 -1.75 14.05
CA LYS A 258 -16.58 -2.04 13.87
C LYS A 258 -17.42 -1.44 15.00
N ARG A 259 -16.98 -1.59 16.25
CA ARG A 259 -17.68 -1.00 17.40
C ARG A 259 -17.73 0.52 17.28
N TRP A 260 -16.59 1.15 17.01
CA TRP A 260 -16.49 2.59 16.80
C TRP A 260 -17.44 3.07 15.68
N TRP A 261 -17.45 2.41 14.53
CA TRP A 261 -18.28 2.80 13.40
C TRP A 261 -19.78 2.69 13.71
N MET A 262 -20.20 1.61 14.38
CA MET A 262 -21.58 1.43 14.82
C MET A 262 -22.00 2.47 15.86
N ASP A 263 -21.13 2.78 16.82
CA ASP A 263 -21.38 3.80 17.85
C ASP A 263 -21.45 5.21 17.24
N LEU A 264 -20.72 5.45 16.13
CA LEU A 264 -20.73 6.72 15.42
C LEU A 264 -22.06 7.01 14.69
N GLY A 265 -22.75 5.97 14.23
CA GLY A 265 -24.12 6.07 13.70
C GLY A 265 -24.29 6.74 12.32
N LEU A 266 -23.20 7.15 11.65
CA LEU A 266 -23.27 7.92 10.41
C LEU A 266 -23.96 7.18 9.26
N ALA A 267 -23.75 5.87 9.13
CA ALA A 267 -24.40 5.07 8.09
C ALA A 267 -25.94 5.05 8.25
N GLN A 268 -26.45 5.17 9.48
CA GLN A 268 -27.88 5.26 9.75
C GLN A 268 -28.42 6.67 9.54
N GLU A 269 -27.64 7.69 9.89
CA GLU A 269 -28.01 9.10 9.70
C GLU A 269 -27.97 9.55 8.22
N ILE A 270 -27.07 8.97 7.43
CA ILE A 270 -26.85 9.32 6.01
C ILE A 270 -26.93 8.06 5.14
N PRO A 271 -28.12 7.49 4.88
CA PRO A 271 -28.27 6.15 4.29
C PRO A 271 -27.69 5.95 2.88
N VAL A 272 -27.30 7.03 2.20
CA VAL A 272 -26.65 7.00 0.88
C VAL A 272 -25.17 6.64 0.97
N VAL A 273 -24.51 6.93 2.10
CA VAL A 273 -23.06 6.78 2.21
C VAL A 273 -22.69 5.31 2.27
N ARG A 274 -21.54 4.99 1.69
CA ARG A 274 -20.97 3.66 1.68
C ARG A 274 -20.73 3.21 3.13
N ASP A 275 -21.08 1.95 3.40
CA ASP A 275 -20.81 1.27 4.67
C ASP A 275 -19.86 0.09 4.42
N GLN A 276 -18.61 0.43 4.08
CA GLN A 276 -17.60 -0.52 3.61
C GLN A 276 -16.38 -0.57 4.53
N VAL A 277 -16.62 -0.63 5.85
CA VAL A 277 -15.57 -0.55 6.89
C VAL A 277 -14.41 -1.53 6.67
N LEU A 278 -14.69 -2.76 6.21
CA LEU A 278 -13.63 -3.70 5.87
C LEU A 278 -12.74 -3.15 4.74
N LYS A 279 -13.34 -2.67 3.64
CA LYS A 279 -12.62 -2.09 2.49
C LYS A 279 -11.72 -0.92 2.95
N TRP A 280 -12.25 -0.05 3.82
CA TRP A 280 -11.49 1.08 4.37
C TRP A 280 -10.33 0.65 5.26
N TYR A 281 -10.54 -0.37 6.10
CA TYR A 281 -9.49 -0.95 6.94
C TYR A 281 -8.38 -1.63 6.12
N MET A 282 -8.68 -2.22 4.97
CA MET A 282 -7.67 -2.86 4.11
C MET A 282 -6.58 -1.89 3.64
N TRP A 283 -6.90 -0.60 3.47
CA TRP A 283 -5.92 0.45 3.18
C TRP A 283 -4.92 0.64 4.32
N SER A 284 -5.42 0.88 5.54
CA SER A 284 -4.56 1.14 6.71
C SER A 284 -3.73 -0.10 7.08
N MET A 285 -4.33 -1.29 7.01
CA MET A 285 -3.68 -2.59 7.20
C MET A 285 -2.49 -2.78 6.26
N THR A 286 -2.65 -2.41 4.99
CA THR A 286 -1.60 -2.59 3.98
C THR A 286 -0.53 -1.51 4.07
N ALA A 287 -0.94 -0.26 4.32
CA ALA A 287 -0.05 0.88 4.43
C ALA A 287 0.95 0.70 5.59
N LEU A 288 0.43 0.43 6.79
CA LEU A 288 1.18 0.39 8.05
C LEU A 288 1.38 -1.06 8.51
N GLN A 289 2.47 -1.69 8.06
CA GLN A 289 2.77 -3.09 8.36
C GLN A 289 3.57 -3.27 9.64
N GLY A 290 3.23 -4.29 10.43
CA GLY A 290 3.92 -4.63 11.67
C GLY A 290 3.13 -4.29 12.93
N TYR A 291 3.46 -4.97 14.03
CA TYR A 291 2.69 -4.92 15.27
C TYR A 291 2.67 -3.51 15.92
N SER A 292 3.80 -2.79 15.84
CA SER A 292 3.98 -1.46 16.44
C SER A 292 3.01 -0.40 15.92
N PHE A 293 2.46 -0.56 14.72
CA PHE A 293 1.55 0.40 14.11
C PHE A 293 0.06 0.08 14.32
N SER A 294 -0.26 -0.84 15.23
CA SER A 294 -1.65 -1.26 15.51
C SER A 294 -2.59 -0.10 15.76
N ARG A 295 -2.21 0.79 16.69
CA ARG A 295 -3.00 1.99 17.01
C ARG A 295 -3.17 2.90 15.80
N TYR A 296 -2.11 3.12 15.03
CA TYR A 296 -2.14 4.00 13.86
C TYR A 296 -3.03 3.44 12.76
N ARG A 297 -3.11 2.10 12.59
CA ARG A 297 -4.07 1.48 11.67
C ARG A 297 -5.51 1.76 12.07
N VAL A 298 -5.83 1.61 13.34
CA VAL A 298 -7.18 1.90 13.86
C VAL A 298 -7.53 3.36 13.59
N GLU A 299 -6.67 4.32 13.98
CA GLU A 299 -6.94 5.75 13.77
C GLU A 299 -6.99 6.15 12.30
N MET A 300 -6.07 5.65 11.47
CA MET A 300 -6.11 5.92 10.03
C MET A 300 -7.39 5.39 9.38
N THR A 301 -7.90 4.26 9.86
CA THR A 301 -9.15 3.72 9.31
C THR A 301 -10.29 4.69 9.56
N LYS A 302 -10.35 5.33 10.73
CA LYS A 302 -11.36 6.35 11.01
C LYS A 302 -11.27 7.54 10.05
N ILE A 303 -10.05 8.02 9.77
CA ILE A 303 -9.82 9.10 8.80
C ILE A 303 -10.24 8.68 7.39
N ILE A 304 -9.85 7.48 6.95
CA ILE A 304 -10.22 6.95 5.64
C ILE A 304 -11.74 6.81 5.52
N SER A 305 -12.41 6.26 6.54
CA SER A 305 -13.88 6.19 6.58
C SER A 305 -14.52 7.57 6.39
N LEU A 306 -13.99 8.60 7.06
CA LEU A 306 -14.51 9.97 6.94
C LEU A 306 -14.27 10.56 5.55
N VAL A 307 -13.15 10.25 4.90
CA VAL A 307 -12.91 10.67 3.50
C VAL A 307 -14.02 10.10 2.61
N TYR A 308 -14.30 8.80 2.68
CA TYR A 308 -15.38 8.17 1.91
C TYR A 308 -16.76 8.76 2.22
N VAL A 309 -17.07 9.04 3.49
CA VAL A 309 -18.35 9.66 3.87
C VAL A 309 -18.47 11.08 3.32
N VAL A 310 -17.39 11.87 3.38
CA VAL A 310 -17.39 13.24 2.85
C VAL A 310 -17.55 13.21 1.33
N ASP A 311 -16.82 12.35 0.65
CA ASP A 311 -16.94 12.12 -0.80
C ASP A 311 -18.39 11.81 -1.20
N ASP A 312 -19.04 10.85 -0.54
CA ASP A 312 -20.45 10.52 -0.78
C ASP A 312 -21.41 11.69 -0.50
N ILE A 313 -21.10 12.53 0.50
CA ILE A 313 -21.89 13.73 0.77
C ILE A 313 -21.75 14.74 -0.39
N PHE A 314 -20.55 14.94 -0.90
CA PHE A 314 -20.29 15.87 -2.01
C PHE A 314 -20.93 15.39 -3.32
N ASP A 315 -20.90 14.08 -3.58
CA ASP A 315 -21.31 13.54 -4.87
C ASP A 315 -22.80 13.18 -4.94
N LEU A 316 -23.41 12.75 -3.83
CA LEU A 316 -24.71 12.07 -3.89
C LEU A 316 -25.86 12.86 -3.25
N VAL A 317 -25.59 13.74 -2.27
CA VAL A 317 -26.67 14.36 -1.47
C VAL A 317 -26.53 15.84 -1.17
N GLY A 318 -25.32 16.40 -1.14
CA GLY A 318 -25.10 17.78 -0.79
C GLY A 318 -25.51 18.74 -1.90
N THR A 319 -26.27 19.78 -1.56
CA THR A 319 -26.46 20.93 -2.47
C THR A 319 -25.24 21.84 -2.47
N LEU A 320 -24.99 22.59 -3.55
CA LEU A 320 -23.81 23.46 -3.65
C LEU A 320 -23.72 24.49 -2.50
N GLU A 321 -24.86 25.00 -2.03
CA GLU A 321 -24.96 25.88 -0.87
C GLU A 321 -24.58 25.16 0.43
N GLU A 322 -25.09 23.95 0.67
CA GLU A 322 -24.76 23.15 1.85
C GLU A 322 -23.29 22.73 1.87
N LEU A 323 -22.74 22.31 0.72
CA LEU A 323 -21.33 21.94 0.57
C LEU A 323 -20.40 23.14 0.81
N SER A 324 -20.83 24.34 0.40
CA SER A 324 -20.12 25.58 0.70
C SER A 324 -20.11 25.85 2.21
N LEU A 325 -21.24 25.69 2.91
CA LEU A 325 -21.31 25.82 4.36
C LEU A 325 -20.44 24.78 5.08
N PHE A 326 -20.42 23.54 4.60
CA PHE A 326 -19.60 22.48 5.17
C PHE A 326 -18.10 22.77 5.02
N THR A 327 -17.70 23.25 3.84
CA THR A 327 -16.33 23.69 3.55
C THR A 327 -15.90 24.83 4.47
N GLU A 328 -16.75 25.84 4.66
CA GLU A 328 -16.46 26.94 5.57
C GLU A 328 -16.39 26.48 7.04
N ALA A 329 -17.21 25.51 7.45
CA ALA A 329 -17.11 24.91 8.78
C ALA A 329 -15.74 24.24 9.02
N VAL A 330 -15.22 23.50 8.04
CA VAL A 330 -13.87 22.89 8.10
C VAL A 330 -12.78 23.95 8.16
N LYS A 331 -12.90 25.06 7.42
CA LYS A 331 -11.95 26.19 7.50
C LYS A 331 -11.96 26.87 8.87
N MET A 332 -13.15 27.08 9.44
CA MET A 332 -13.30 27.67 10.77
C MET A 332 -12.80 26.77 11.90
N TRP A 333 -12.92 25.45 11.75
CA TRP A 333 -12.41 24.42 12.65
C TRP A 333 -12.70 24.66 14.13
N ASN A 334 -13.98 24.79 14.47
CA ASN A 334 -14.43 24.90 15.87
C ASN A 334 -15.77 24.18 16.07
N THR A 335 -16.13 23.92 17.33
CA THR A 335 -17.33 23.15 17.67
C THR A 335 -18.64 23.86 17.31
N ALA A 336 -18.66 25.20 17.34
CA ALA A 336 -19.83 26.01 17.01
C ALA A 336 -20.14 26.03 15.50
N ALA A 337 -19.14 25.77 14.65
CA ALA A 337 -19.31 25.70 13.20
C ALA A 337 -20.39 24.68 12.80
N ALA A 338 -20.51 23.59 13.57
CA ALA A 338 -21.46 22.51 13.35
C ALA A 338 -22.93 22.97 13.44
N ASP A 339 -23.20 24.05 14.18
CA ASP A 339 -24.57 24.53 14.43
C ASP A 339 -25.19 25.16 13.16
N SER A 340 -24.35 25.65 12.26
CA SER A 340 -24.75 26.21 10.96
C SER A 340 -25.02 25.16 9.88
N LEU A 341 -24.68 23.89 10.13
CA LEU A 341 -24.81 22.82 9.16
C LEU A 341 -26.17 22.10 9.24
N PRO A 342 -26.66 21.55 8.12
CA PRO A 342 -27.75 20.57 8.11
C PRO A 342 -27.47 19.42 9.09
N SER A 343 -28.53 18.77 9.59
CA SER A 343 -28.41 17.75 10.64
C SER A 343 -27.47 16.59 10.26
N TYR A 344 -27.53 16.13 9.01
CA TYR A 344 -26.71 15.01 8.53
C TYR A 344 -25.22 15.39 8.41
N MET A 345 -24.90 16.61 7.96
CA MET A 345 -23.52 17.12 7.89
C MET A 345 -22.95 17.45 9.28
N ARG A 346 -23.81 17.84 10.23
CA ARG A 346 -23.39 18.19 11.59
C ARG A 346 -22.69 17.04 12.30
N SER A 347 -23.26 15.83 12.23
CA SER A 347 -22.67 14.64 12.85
C SER A 347 -21.35 14.27 12.18
N CYS A 348 -21.30 14.31 10.84
CA CYS A 348 -20.08 14.08 10.07
C CYS A 348 -18.96 15.08 10.44
N TYR A 349 -19.27 16.38 10.47
CA TYR A 349 -18.32 17.41 10.89
C TYR A 349 -17.81 17.21 12.32
N LYS A 350 -18.71 16.89 13.27
CA LYS A 350 -18.31 16.63 14.66
C LYS A 350 -17.39 15.42 14.77
N ALA A 351 -17.68 14.34 14.04
CA ALA A 351 -16.82 13.17 13.95
C ALA A 351 -15.43 13.53 13.41
N LEU A 352 -15.38 14.22 12.26
CA LEU A 352 -14.15 14.69 11.62
C LEU A 352 -13.32 15.55 12.56
N TYR A 353 -13.93 16.56 13.17
CA TYR A 353 -13.29 17.44 14.14
C TYR A 353 -12.73 16.67 15.34
N THR A 354 -13.53 15.76 15.92
CA THR A 354 -13.14 15.04 17.15
C THR A 354 -11.98 14.09 16.88
N ILE A 355 -12.11 13.22 15.87
CA ILE A 355 -11.10 12.21 15.53
C ILE A 355 -9.78 12.87 15.12
N THR A 356 -9.84 13.94 14.32
CA THR A 356 -8.62 14.64 13.90
C THR A 356 -7.90 15.29 15.08
N ASN A 357 -8.63 15.88 16.04
CA ASN A 357 -8.02 16.45 17.24
C ASN A 357 -7.50 15.36 18.20
N GLU A 358 -8.16 14.19 18.29
CA GLU A 358 -7.64 13.05 19.06
C GLU A 358 -6.30 12.53 18.49
N ILE A 359 -6.17 12.48 17.16
CA ILE A 359 -4.90 12.15 16.48
C ILE A 359 -3.86 13.25 16.72
N ALA A 360 -4.26 14.53 16.69
CA ALA A 360 -3.36 15.63 16.99
C ALA A 360 -2.80 15.54 18.42
N ASP A 361 -3.66 15.29 19.40
CA ASP A 361 -3.29 15.09 20.80
C ASP A 361 -2.40 13.86 20.98
N MET A 362 -2.66 12.79 20.23
CA MET A 362 -1.83 11.59 20.23
C MET A 362 -0.41 11.90 19.74
N ALA A 363 -0.30 12.54 18.58
CA ALA A 363 0.99 12.92 17.99
C ALA A 363 1.73 13.93 18.86
N GLU A 364 1.04 14.89 19.50
CA GLU A 364 1.66 15.83 20.44
C GLU A 364 2.23 15.11 21.67
N LYS A 365 1.51 14.13 22.22
CA LYS A 365 1.98 13.33 23.36
C LYS A 365 3.17 12.45 23.02
N GLU A 366 3.20 11.89 21.80
CA GLU A 366 4.24 10.96 21.36
C GLU A 366 5.49 11.70 20.86
N HIS A 367 5.33 12.83 20.17
CA HIS A 367 6.40 13.53 19.44
C HIS A 367 6.66 14.96 19.89
N GLY A 368 5.80 15.54 20.75
CA GLY A 368 6.03 16.84 21.40
C GLY A 368 5.65 18.08 20.59
N LEU A 369 5.08 17.93 19.39
CA LEU A 369 4.62 19.03 18.54
C LEU A 369 3.13 18.88 18.24
N ASN A 370 2.33 19.92 18.47
CA ASN A 370 0.91 19.92 18.17
C ASN A 370 0.67 20.11 16.66
N PRO A 371 0.12 19.11 15.95
CA PRO A 371 -0.06 19.16 14.50
C PRO A 371 -1.47 19.61 14.07
N ALA A 372 -2.33 20.06 15.00
CA ALA A 372 -3.75 20.31 14.73
C ALA A 372 -3.98 21.29 13.57
N ASN A 373 -3.18 22.36 13.48
CA ASN A 373 -3.26 23.32 12.38
C ASN A 373 -2.92 22.69 11.03
N ASN A 374 -1.96 21.76 11.00
CA ASN A 374 -1.51 21.10 9.78
C ASN A 374 -2.56 20.09 9.32
N LEU A 375 -3.14 19.32 10.24
CA LEU A 375 -4.24 18.41 9.93
C LEU A 375 -5.49 19.17 9.45
N ARG A 376 -5.85 20.29 10.10
CA ARG A 376 -6.92 21.19 9.61
C ARG A 376 -6.64 21.68 8.20
N LYS A 377 -5.41 22.14 7.93
CA LYS A 377 -5.00 22.63 6.60
C LYS A 377 -5.15 21.53 5.55
N ALA A 378 -4.73 20.31 5.86
CA ALA A 378 -4.87 19.17 4.95
C ALA A 378 -6.36 18.84 4.65
N TRP A 379 -7.23 18.85 5.65
CA TRP A 379 -8.68 18.70 5.43
C TRP A 379 -9.26 19.84 4.59
N THR A 380 -8.81 21.08 4.83
CA THR A 380 -9.25 22.25 4.05
C THR A 380 -8.89 22.09 2.57
N VAL A 381 -7.68 21.62 2.26
CA VAL A 381 -7.23 21.37 0.89
C VAL A 381 -8.10 20.32 0.20
N LEU A 382 -8.47 19.24 0.90
CA LEU A 382 -9.37 18.22 0.35
C LEU A 382 -10.76 18.79 0.04
N PHE A 383 -11.36 19.53 0.99
CA PHE A 383 -12.67 20.15 0.81
C PHE A 383 -12.68 21.21 -0.30
N ASP A 384 -11.61 22.01 -0.41
CA ASP A 384 -11.49 22.97 -1.51
C ASP A 384 -11.42 22.24 -2.87
N GLY A 385 -10.73 21.10 -2.95
CA GLY A 385 -10.71 20.24 -4.13
C GLY A 385 -12.08 19.68 -4.50
N PHE A 386 -12.81 19.13 -3.53
CA PHE A 386 -14.19 18.65 -3.77
C PHE A 386 -15.13 19.79 -4.20
N MET A 387 -14.96 20.99 -3.64
CA MET A 387 -15.72 22.17 -4.07
C MET A 387 -15.40 22.60 -5.51
N VAL A 388 -14.19 22.35 -6.02
CA VAL A 388 -13.87 22.58 -7.44
C VAL A 388 -14.68 21.63 -8.32
N GLU A 389 -14.70 20.33 -7.99
CA GLU A 389 -15.48 19.32 -8.72
C GLU A 389 -16.98 19.61 -8.67
N ALA A 390 -17.53 19.92 -7.49
CA ALA A 390 -18.93 20.30 -7.34
C ALA A 390 -19.30 21.54 -8.18
N LYS A 391 -18.40 22.52 -8.29
CA LYS A 391 -18.61 23.70 -9.14
C LYS A 391 -18.52 23.38 -10.62
N TRP A 392 -17.62 22.48 -11.03
CA TRP A 392 -17.58 22.02 -12.41
C TRP A 392 -18.89 21.36 -12.81
N LEU A 393 -19.39 20.45 -11.96
CA LEU A 393 -20.65 19.75 -12.16
C LEU A 393 -21.84 20.72 -12.21
N ALA A 394 -22.01 21.56 -11.19
CA ALA A 394 -23.14 22.47 -11.05
C ALA A 394 -23.24 23.51 -12.18
N ASN A 395 -22.10 23.94 -12.74
CA ASN A 395 -22.04 24.93 -13.81
C ASN A 395 -21.89 24.31 -15.21
N HIS A 396 -21.93 22.98 -15.34
CA HIS A 396 -21.64 22.26 -16.58
C HIS A 396 -20.30 22.66 -17.22
N GLN A 397 -19.29 22.96 -16.39
CA GLN A 397 -17.94 23.26 -16.86
C GLN A 397 -17.20 21.96 -17.15
N VAL A 398 -16.61 21.89 -18.34
CA VAL A 398 -15.77 20.77 -18.76
C VAL A 398 -14.32 21.18 -18.55
N PRO A 399 -13.63 20.68 -17.50
CA PRO A 399 -12.20 20.91 -17.34
C PRO A 399 -11.40 20.21 -18.44
N THR A 400 -10.13 20.61 -18.60
CA THR A 400 -9.19 19.80 -19.37
C THR A 400 -8.88 18.51 -18.61
N ALA A 401 -8.46 17.46 -19.32
CA ALA A 401 -8.07 16.19 -18.67
C ALA A 401 -6.93 16.40 -17.65
N GLU A 402 -6.00 17.30 -17.95
CA GLU A 402 -4.89 17.65 -17.05
C GLU A 402 -5.35 18.47 -15.83
N ASP A 403 -6.23 19.47 -16.01
CA ASP A 403 -6.77 20.25 -14.89
C ASP A 403 -7.63 19.37 -13.98
N TYR A 404 -8.41 18.48 -14.57
CA TYR A 404 -9.15 17.46 -13.83
C TYR A 404 -8.20 16.56 -13.04
N LEU A 405 -7.16 16.00 -13.67
CA LEU A 405 -6.21 15.12 -12.98
C LEU A 405 -5.52 15.84 -11.81
N ARG A 406 -5.12 17.10 -12.01
CA ARG A 406 -4.48 17.90 -10.95
C ARG A 406 -5.38 18.05 -9.72
N ASN A 407 -6.69 18.27 -9.92
CA ASN A 407 -7.65 18.30 -8.82
C ASN A 407 -7.94 16.89 -8.26
N GLY A 408 -8.09 15.92 -9.16
CA GLY A 408 -8.34 14.50 -8.88
C GLY A 408 -7.30 13.86 -7.97
N VAL A 409 -6.05 14.32 -8.04
CA VAL A 409 -4.97 13.93 -7.12
C VAL A 409 -5.27 14.37 -5.68
N VAL A 410 -5.78 15.58 -5.49
CA VAL A 410 -6.19 16.10 -4.18
C VAL A 410 -7.43 15.34 -3.68
N THR A 411 -8.46 15.25 -4.52
CA THR A 411 -9.76 14.66 -4.17
C THR A 411 -9.73 13.15 -4.01
N SER A 412 -8.66 12.48 -4.46
CA SER A 412 -8.38 11.08 -4.13
C SER A 412 -8.29 10.81 -2.62
N GLY A 413 -8.08 11.84 -1.78
CA GLY A 413 -7.88 11.71 -0.34
C GLY A 413 -6.53 11.10 0.08
N VAL A 414 -5.70 10.66 -0.87
CA VAL A 414 -4.37 10.08 -0.60
C VAL A 414 -3.42 11.10 0.04
N PRO A 415 -3.34 12.37 -0.43
CA PRO A 415 -2.47 13.36 0.21
C PRO A 415 -2.83 13.62 1.68
N LEU A 416 -4.12 13.73 1.99
CA LEU A 416 -4.63 13.86 3.36
C LEU A 416 -4.21 12.67 4.23
N THR A 417 -4.38 11.45 3.70
CA THR A 417 -4.00 10.19 4.36
C THR A 417 -2.51 10.17 4.68
N PHE A 418 -1.66 10.55 3.73
CA PHE A 418 -0.22 10.61 3.96
C PHE A 418 0.19 11.67 4.99
N VAL A 419 -0.46 12.84 5.01
CA VAL A 419 -0.18 13.87 6.04
C VAL A 419 -0.48 13.33 7.44
N HIS A 420 -1.62 12.65 7.63
CA HIS A 420 -1.95 12.03 8.92
C HIS A 420 -0.92 10.96 9.32
N ILE A 421 -0.53 10.08 8.40
CA ILE A 421 0.48 9.05 8.67
C ILE A 421 1.84 9.67 8.98
N PHE A 422 2.28 10.66 8.20
CA PHE A 422 3.54 11.36 8.38
C PHE A 422 3.65 11.96 9.79
N ILE A 423 2.57 12.59 10.26
CA ILE A 423 2.46 13.18 11.60
C ILE A 423 2.49 12.08 12.67
N MET A 424 1.72 11.01 12.51
CA MET A 424 1.72 9.91 13.49
C MET A 424 3.07 9.19 13.58
N LEU A 425 3.81 9.10 12.47
CA LEU A 425 5.16 8.53 12.46
C LEU A 425 6.22 9.45 13.11
N GLY A 426 5.87 10.69 13.47
CA GLY A 426 6.80 11.63 14.11
C GLY A 426 7.96 12.03 13.20
N CYS A 427 7.70 12.16 11.90
CA CYS A 427 8.76 12.48 10.94
C CYS A 427 9.27 13.93 11.14
N ASP A 428 10.60 14.11 11.15
CA ASP A 428 11.27 15.38 11.49
C ASP A 428 11.05 16.53 10.49
N GLN A 429 10.47 16.26 9.31
CA GLN A 429 10.34 17.26 8.25
C GLN A 429 9.08 18.10 8.43
N ASN A 430 9.05 19.27 7.80
CA ASN A 430 7.93 20.19 7.89
C ASN A 430 6.68 19.64 7.17
N SER A 431 5.71 19.14 7.93
CA SER A 431 4.42 18.67 7.40
C SER A 431 3.62 19.75 6.67
N GLU A 432 3.88 21.03 6.93
CA GLU A 432 3.30 22.12 6.13
C GLU A 432 3.85 22.13 4.70
N ALA A 433 5.14 21.88 4.52
CA ALA A 433 5.75 21.80 3.21
C ALA A 433 5.22 20.60 2.39
N LEU A 434 4.89 19.48 3.06
CA LEU A 434 4.24 18.33 2.43
C LEU A 434 2.86 18.71 1.87
N ILE A 435 2.08 19.52 2.60
CA ILE A 435 0.75 19.96 2.18
C ILE A 435 0.87 20.95 1.01
N ASP A 436 1.76 21.93 1.10
CA ASP A 436 1.84 23.02 0.12
C ASP A 436 2.48 22.61 -1.21
N HIS A 437 3.47 21.72 -1.18
CA HIS A 437 4.24 21.36 -2.36
C HIS A 437 3.89 19.98 -2.92
N MET A 438 3.21 19.13 -2.12
CA MET A 438 2.83 17.77 -2.49
C MET A 438 3.95 17.02 -3.24
N PRO A 439 5.07 16.70 -2.56
CA PRO A 439 6.25 16.10 -3.20
C PRO A 439 5.90 14.80 -3.93
N SER A 440 6.73 14.41 -4.91
CA SER A 440 6.50 13.23 -5.76
C SER A 440 6.17 11.96 -4.97
N VAL A 441 6.79 11.75 -3.80
CA VAL A 441 6.50 10.58 -2.94
C VAL A 441 5.03 10.48 -2.50
N ILE A 442 4.33 11.62 -2.42
CA ILE A 442 2.89 11.75 -2.10
C ILE A 442 2.05 11.84 -3.38
N SER A 443 2.46 12.66 -4.35
CA SER A 443 1.65 12.88 -5.55
C SER A 443 1.60 11.65 -6.46
N CYS A 444 2.67 10.86 -6.53
CA CYS A 444 2.72 9.68 -7.41
C CYS A 444 1.69 8.62 -6.99
N PRO A 445 1.63 8.15 -5.71
CA PRO A 445 0.58 7.22 -5.30
C PRO A 445 -0.84 7.77 -5.47
N ALA A 446 -1.05 9.07 -5.26
CA ALA A 446 -2.33 9.73 -5.44
C ALA A 446 -2.77 9.78 -6.91
N LYS A 447 -1.87 10.09 -7.84
CA LYS A 447 -2.12 10.01 -9.29
C LYS A 447 -2.36 8.58 -9.74
N ILE A 448 -1.57 7.63 -9.24
CA ILE A 448 -1.77 6.20 -9.52
C ILE A 448 -3.17 5.79 -9.09
N LEU A 449 -3.61 6.20 -7.88
CA LEU A 449 -4.97 5.94 -7.41
C LEU A 449 -6.01 6.52 -8.36
N ARG A 450 -5.97 7.83 -8.60
CA ARG A 450 -6.96 8.53 -9.43
C ARG A 450 -7.05 7.93 -10.83
N LEU A 451 -5.92 7.64 -11.46
CA LEU A 451 -5.90 7.03 -12.80
C LEU A 451 -6.41 5.60 -12.82
N TRP A 452 -6.22 4.81 -11.77
CA TRP A 452 -6.78 3.46 -11.69
C TRP A 452 -8.29 3.48 -11.48
N ASP A 453 -8.75 4.37 -10.60
CA ASP A 453 -10.15 4.58 -10.28
C ASP A 453 -10.94 4.99 -11.54
N ASP A 454 -10.49 6.06 -12.21
CA ASP A 454 -11.11 6.63 -13.40
C ASP A 454 -11.02 5.74 -14.66
N MET A 455 -10.26 4.64 -14.61
CA MET A 455 -10.12 3.74 -15.76
C MET A 455 -11.45 3.01 -16.07
N GLY A 456 -12.38 3.01 -15.11
CA GLY A 456 -13.79 2.69 -15.31
C GLY A 456 -14.11 1.20 -15.17
N SER A 457 -13.78 0.61 -14.02
CA SER A 457 -14.21 -0.77 -13.71
C SER A 457 -15.18 -0.88 -12.54
N ALA A 458 -15.32 0.15 -11.70
CA ALA A 458 -16.15 0.12 -10.51
C ALA A 458 -17.58 0.63 -10.78
N GLU A 459 -18.59 -0.12 -10.33
CA GLU A 459 -20.00 0.29 -10.24
C GLU A 459 -20.47 0.41 -8.77
N ASP A 460 -19.54 0.46 -7.81
CA ASP A 460 -19.89 0.49 -6.38
C ASP A 460 -20.33 1.86 -5.88
N GLU A 461 -20.28 2.87 -6.76
CA GLU A 461 -20.87 4.19 -6.57
C GLU A 461 -22.21 4.21 -7.31
N SER A 462 -23.30 4.54 -6.61
CA SER A 462 -24.63 4.71 -7.23
C SER A 462 -24.72 6.01 -8.02
N GLN A 463 -23.64 6.42 -8.67
CA GLN A 463 -23.56 7.63 -9.47
C GLN A 463 -24.23 7.36 -10.81
N GLU A 464 -25.21 8.19 -11.18
CA GLU A 464 -25.93 8.08 -12.45
C GLU A 464 -25.12 8.65 -13.63
N GLY A 465 -23.80 8.49 -13.63
CA GLY A 465 -22.88 8.94 -14.69
C GLY A 465 -22.73 10.47 -14.80
N PHE A 466 -22.94 11.18 -13.68
CA PHE A 466 -22.79 12.63 -13.59
C PHE A 466 -21.40 13.07 -13.13
N ASP A 467 -20.57 12.16 -12.63
CA ASP A 467 -19.20 12.40 -12.25
C ASP A 467 -18.28 12.43 -13.49
N GLY A 468 -17.35 13.38 -13.51
CA GLY A 468 -16.33 13.43 -14.54
C GLY A 468 -15.22 12.44 -14.21
N SER A 469 -14.65 11.76 -15.21
CA SER A 469 -13.46 10.92 -15.06
C SER A 469 -12.35 11.35 -16.01
N TYR A 470 -11.09 11.13 -15.64
CA TYR A 470 -9.95 11.44 -16.51
C TYR A 470 -10.09 10.80 -17.89
N LYS A 471 -10.54 9.53 -17.93
CA LYS A 471 -10.78 8.80 -19.19
C LYS A 471 -11.77 9.52 -20.09
N ASN A 472 -12.88 10.02 -19.51
CA ASN A 472 -13.91 10.73 -20.26
C ASN A 472 -13.36 12.05 -20.82
N PHE A 473 -12.70 12.87 -19.99
CA PHE A 473 -12.13 14.14 -20.45
C PHE A 473 -11.03 13.93 -21.51
N TYR A 474 -10.18 12.91 -21.35
CA TYR A 474 -9.16 12.57 -22.34
C TYR A 474 -9.78 12.17 -23.69
N LEU A 475 -10.86 11.40 -23.70
CA LEU A 475 -11.57 11.03 -24.93
C LEU A 475 -12.26 12.23 -25.59
N MET A 476 -12.79 13.16 -24.80
CA MET A 476 -13.36 14.41 -25.32
C MET A 476 -12.31 15.29 -26.01
N GLU A 477 -11.11 15.39 -25.43
CA GLU A 477 -9.98 16.12 -26.01
C GLU A 477 -9.36 15.39 -27.21
N ASN A 478 -9.50 14.06 -27.28
CA ASN A 478 -8.92 13.22 -28.31
C ASN A 478 -9.99 12.37 -29.03
N PRO A 479 -10.88 12.94 -29.86
CA PRO A 479 -12.02 12.23 -30.46
C PRO A 479 -11.65 11.07 -31.41
N ARG A 480 -10.38 10.93 -31.77
CA ARG A 480 -9.87 9.83 -32.61
C ARG A 480 -9.44 8.61 -31.80
N CYS A 481 -9.27 8.76 -30.48
CA CYS A 481 -8.89 7.68 -29.59
C CYS A 481 -10.11 6.82 -29.25
N SER A 482 -9.92 5.50 -29.24
CA SER A 482 -10.89 4.57 -28.66
C SER A 482 -10.76 4.52 -27.13
N PRO A 483 -11.76 3.99 -26.40
CA PRO A 483 -11.63 3.74 -24.96
C PRO A 483 -10.40 2.91 -24.60
N THR A 484 -10.01 1.95 -25.46
CA THR A 484 -8.80 1.14 -25.27
C THR A 484 -7.52 1.96 -25.43
N ASP A 485 -7.49 2.92 -26.36
CA ASP A 485 -6.34 3.83 -26.52
C ASP A 485 -6.18 4.74 -25.29
N ALA A 486 -7.30 5.20 -24.73
CA ALA A 486 -7.31 5.97 -23.48
C ALA A 486 -6.80 5.13 -22.30
N GLU A 487 -7.26 3.89 -22.15
CA GLU A 487 -6.75 2.97 -21.11
C GLU A 487 -5.25 2.70 -21.26
N ALA A 488 -4.77 2.49 -22.50
CA ALA A 488 -3.34 2.32 -22.76
C ALA A 488 -2.53 3.57 -22.38
N HIS A 489 -3.05 4.76 -22.70
CA HIS A 489 -2.45 6.04 -22.29
C HIS A 489 -2.38 6.18 -20.77
N MET A 490 -3.47 5.88 -20.06
CA MET A 490 -3.54 5.93 -18.59
C MET A 490 -2.59 4.93 -17.94
N ARG A 491 -2.48 3.70 -18.47
CA ARG A 491 -1.48 2.71 -18.00
C ARG A 491 -0.05 3.21 -18.20
N SER A 492 0.22 3.95 -19.28
CA SER A 492 1.52 4.59 -19.51
C SER A 492 1.79 5.73 -18.52
N LEU A 493 0.78 6.52 -18.15
CA LEU A 493 0.88 7.50 -17.07
C LEU A 493 1.22 6.83 -15.73
N ILE A 494 0.46 5.78 -15.36
CA ILE A 494 0.70 5.01 -14.14
C ILE A 494 2.12 4.45 -14.09
N ALA A 495 2.64 3.92 -15.21
CA ALA A 495 4.01 3.42 -15.28
C ALA A 495 5.05 4.52 -15.00
N ARG A 496 4.86 5.74 -15.53
CA ARG A 496 5.73 6.89 -15.24
C ARG A 496 5.69 7.31 -13.78
N GLU A 497 4.51 7.34 -13.18
CA GLU A 497 4.36 7.68 -11.75
C GLU A 497 5.02 6.61 -10.86
N TRP A 498 5.02 5.34 -11.27
CA TRP A 498 5.79 4.28 -10.60
C TRP A 498 7.30 4.50 -10.71
N GLU A 499 7.81 4.89 -11.88
CA GLU A 499 9.24 5.19 -12.06
C GLU A 499 9.69 6.35 -11.18
N GLU A 500 8.87 7.40 -11.09
CA GLU A 500 9.17 8.55 -10.24
C GLU A 500 9.05 8.23 -8.75
N LEU A 501 8.04 7.45 -8.35
CA LEU A 501 7.94 6.95 -6.97
C LEU A 501 9.14 6.06 -6.61
N ASN A 502 9.59 5.22 -7.53
CA ASN A 502 10.79 4.42 -7.35
C ASN A 502 12.03 5.30 -7.16
N ARG A 503 12.17 6.37 -7.94
CA ARG A 503 13.28 7.34 -7.78
C ARG A 503 13.27 7.92 -6.37
N GLU A 504 12.12 8.40 -5.90
CA GLU A 504 11.99 9.00 -4.58
C GLU A 504 12.28 8.02 -3.45
N CYS A 505 11.74 6.80 -3.53
CA CYS A 505 11.85 5.81 -2.46
C CYS A 505 13.17 5.03 -2.45
N LEU A 506 13.78 4.79 -3.61
CA LEU A 506 14.95 3.91 -3.75
C LEU A 506 16.26 4.67 -4.00
N CYS A 507 16.20 5.89 -4.54
CA CYS A 507 17.38 6.69 -4.92
C CYS A 507 17.47 7.99 -4.11
N THR A 508 16.50 8.90 -4.22
CA THR A 508 16.53 10.22 -3.55
C THR A 508 16.51 10.09 -2.03
N ARG A 509 15.62 9.22 -1.51
CA ARG A 509 15.48 8.87 -0.09
C ARG A 509 15.40 10.08 0.85
N THR A 510 14.70 11.14 0.44
CA THR A 510 14.53 12.34 1.27
C THR A 510 13.79 12.03 2.57
N PHE A 511 12.87 11.06 2.55
CA PHE A 511 11.99 10.69 3.66
C PHE A 511 12.47 9.44 4.40
N SER A 512 11.96 9.21 5.61
CA SER A 512 12.27 8.02 6.42
C SER A 512 11.87 6.72 5.69
N SER A 513 12.53 5.61 6.03
CA SER A 513 12.21 4.28 5.48
C SER A 513 10.76 3.88 5.77
N ASN A 514 10.25 4.19 6.97
CA ASN A 514 8.87 3.90 7.34
C ASN A 514 7.87 4.65 6.45
N PHE A 515 8.09 5.94 6.22
CA PHE A 515 7.17 6.74 5.40
C PHE A 515 7.24 6.36 3.91
N THR A 516 8.44 6.14 3.37
CA THR A 516 8.61 5.69 1.98
C THR A 516 7.99 4.31 1.75
N GLN A 517 8.11 3.39 2.70
CA GLN A 517 7.45 2.08 2.64
C GLN A 517 5.92 2.21 2.66
N VAL A 518 5.36 3.12 3.47
CA VAL A 518 3.92 3.42 3.45
C VAL A 518 3.49 3.92 2.07
N CYS A 519 4.25 4.82 1.46
CA CYS A 519 3.94 5.36 0.13
C CYS A 519 3.92 4.26 -0.95
N LEU A 520 4.93 3.38 -0.94
CA LEU A 520 4.98 2.21 -1.82
C LEU A 520 3.80 1.26 -1.56
N ASN A 521 3.48 0.99 -0.29
CA ASN A 521 2.39 0.08 0.08
C ASN A 521 1.01 0.60 -0.34
N ILE A 522 0.76 1.91 -0.23
CA ILE A 522 -0.48 2.51 -0.74
C ILE A 522 -0.55 2.37 -2.27
N ALA A 523 0.53 2.69 -2.99
CA ALA A 523 0.57 2.53 -4.45
C ALA A 523 0.34 1.07 -4.90
N ARG A 524 0.90 0.09 -4.18
CA ARG A 524 0.66 -1.35 -4.39
C ARG A 524 -0.79 -1.75 -4.16
N MET A 525 -1.44 -1.13 -3.18
CA MET A 525 -2.81 -1.45 -2.81
C MET A 525 -3.83 -0.94 -3.82
N VAL A 526 -3.51 0.13 -4.58
CA VAL A 526 -4.40 0.72 -5.59
C VAL A 526 -4.95 -0.34 -6.55
N SER A 527 -4.11 -1.12 -7.23
CA SER A 527 -4.62 -2.10 -8.19
C SER A 527 -5.46 -3.19 -7.52
N VAL A 528 -5.22 -3.51 -6.25
CA VAL A 528 -6.03 -4.47 -5.49
C VAL A 528 -7.41 -3.91 -5.18
N MET A 529 -7.51 -2.59 -4.98
CA MET A 529 -8.73 -1.88 -4.61
C MET A 529 -9.60 -1.49 -5.80
N TYR A 530 -9.01 -1.34 -6.99
CA TYR A 530 -9.68 -0.78 -8.18
C TYR A 530 -9.66 -1.70 -9.41
N SER A 531 -9.21 -2.96 -9.29
CA SER A 531 -9.30 -3.94 -10.39
C SER A 531 -10.55 -4.81 -10.27
N TYR A 532 -11.71 -4.23 -10.57
CA TYR A 532 -12.98 -4.94 -10.57
C TYR A 532 -13.04 -5.91 -11.75
N ASN A 533 -13.56 -7.11 -11.50
CA ASN A 533 -13.86 -8.05 -12.57
C ASN A 533 -15.21 -7.71 -13.25
N LYS A 534 -15.60 -8.46 -14.27
CA LYS A 534 -16.85 -8.25 -15.01
C LYS A 534 -18.11 -8.38 -14.14
N GLU A 535 -18.00 -9.04 -12.99
CA GLU A 535 -19.07 -9.20 -12.02
C GLU A 535 -18.99 -8.17 -10.88
N GLN A 536 -18.21 -7.09 -11.06
CA GLN A 536 -18.03 -6.02 -10.07
C GLN A 536 -17.42 -6.51 -8.75
N ARG A 537 -16.56 -7.52 -8.81
CA ARG A 537 -15.88 -8.10 -7.64
C ARG A 537 -14.39 -7.82 -7.64
N LEU A 538 -13.87 -7.51 -6.45
CA LEU A 538 -12.45 -7.37 -6.17
C LEU A 538 -11.88 -8.70 -5.65
N LEU A 539 -11.72 -9.68 -6.53
CA LEU A 539 -11.35 -11.05 -6.14
C LEU A 539 -10.03 -11.11 -5.34
N VAL A 540 -9.04 -10.30 -5.72
CA VAL A 540 -7.76 -10.21 -4.99
C VAL A 540 -7.96 -9.62 -3.60
N LEU A 541 -8.76 -8.55 -3.48
CA LEU A 541 -9.08 -7.94 -2.19
C LEU A 541 -9.84 -8.91 -1.28
N GLU A 542 -10.83 -9.61 -1.82
CA GLU A 542 -11.60 -10.61 -1.09
C GLU A 542 -10.72 -11.75 -0.59
N ASP A 543 -9.82 -12.27 -1.44
CA ASP A 543 -8.88 -13.32 -1.06
C ASP A 543 -7.90 -12.83 0.01
N TYR A 544 -7.41 -11.61 -0.14
CA TYR A 544 -6.50 -10.98 0.81
C TYR A 544 -7.17 -10.74 2.17
N ALA A 545 -8.43 -10.28 2.19
CA ALA A 545 -9.21 -10.12 3.41
C ALA A 545 -9.48 -11.47 4.10
N ARG A 546 -9.82 -12.53 3.34
CA ARG A 546 -9.94 -13.91 3.86
C ARG A 546 -8.63 -14.45 4.45
N MET A 547 -7.51 -14.02 3.91
CA MET A 547 -6.22 -14.46 4.41
C MET A 547 -5.87 -13.81 5.75
N LEU A 548 -6.00 -12.48 5.85
CA LEU A 548 -5.47 -11.72 7.00
C LEU A 548 -6.50 -11.29 8.04
N ILE A 549 -7.80 -11.45 7.79
CA ILE A 549 -8.84 -10.95 8.70
C ILE A 549 -9.94 -11.98 8.91
N LEU A 550 -10.59 -12.44 7.85
CA LEU A 550 -11.76 -13.34 7.93
C LEU A 550 -11.33 -14.77 8.20
#